data_AF-A0A965R559-F1
#
_entry.id   AF-A0A965R559-F1
#
_cell.length_a   1.000
_cell.length_b   1.000
_cell.length_c   1.000
_cell.angle_alpha   90.00
_cell.angle_beta   90.00
_cell.angle_gamma   90.00
#
_symmetry.space_group_name_H-M   'P 1'
#
loop_
_entity.id
_entity.type
_entity.pdbx_description
1 polymer ?
#
loop_
_entity_poly.entity_id
_entity_poly.type
_entity_poly.pdbx_seq_one_letter_code
_entity_poly.pdbx_strand_id
1 'polypeptide(L)'
;MGTPWFLLGLTIFAAVWMLFNTFAPEGWRFDSAVIGFTALTLILSLQASYAAPMILLAQNRQDDRDRVQFEQDRIRAERNLADTEYLAREIVALRLAMNDMASKEFIRQELRALLDELDAEKKPGARASTRSTQRTTQRPAPRATPRSS
;
A
#
# COMPACT_ATOMS: atom_id res chain seq x y z
N MET A 1 4.77 -27.70 -15.11
CA MET A 1 4.35 -28.23 -16.43
C MET A 1 3.51 -29.47 -16.18
N GLY A 2 2.25 -29.42 -16.59
CA GLY A 2 1.15 -30.19 -16.03
C GLY A 2 1.31 -31.71 -16.07
N THR A 3 0.97 -32.29 -14.93
CA THR A 3 0.66 -33.68 -14.58
C THR A 3 -0.16 -34.53 -15.58
N PRO A 4 -1.01 -34.00 -16.50
CA PRO A 4 -1.74 -34.84 -17.47
C PRO A 4 -0.88 -35.78 -18.33
N TRP A 5 0.32 -35.37 -18.72
CA TRP A 5 1.18 -36.22 -19.56
C TRP A 5 1.67 -37.48 -18.84
N PHE A 6 1.87 -37.42 -17.52
CA PHE A 6 2.26 -38.58 -16.71
C PHE A 6 1.15 -39.62 -16.64
N LEU A 7 -0.09 -39.17 -16.42
CA LEU A 7 -1.26 -40.05 -16.36
C LEU A 7 -1.55 -40.71 -17.72
N LEU A 8 -1.40 -39.95 -18.82
CA LEU A 8 -1.52 -40.49 -20.17
C LEU A 8 -0.46 -41.57 -20.46
N GLY A 9 0.81 -41.32 -20.13
CA GLY A 9 1.88 -42.31 -20.30
C GLY A 9 1.62 -43.60 -19.51
N LEU A 10 1.19 -43.48 -18.25
CA LEU A 10 0.87 -44.63 -17.39
C LEU A 10 -0.33 -45.44 -17.93
N THR A 11 -1.34 -44.75 -18.47
CA THR A 11 -2.52 -45.39 -19.07
C THR A 11 -2.15 -46.16 -20.34
N ILE A 12 -1.32 -45.57 -21.21
CA ILE A 12 -0.83 -46.22 -22.43
C ILE A 12 0.04 -47.43 -22.07
N PHE A 13 0.94 -47.29 -21.08
CA PHE A 13 1.77 -48.41 -20.62
C PHE A 13 0.93 -49.58 -20.11
N ALA A 14 -0.06 -49.32 -19.24
CA ALA A 14 -0.95 -50.36 -18.73
C ALA A 14 -1.75 -51.04 -19.86
N ALA A 15 -2.26 -50.26 -20.82
CA ALA A 15 -2.98 -50.79 -21.98
C ALA A 15 -2.09 -51.69 -22.85
N VAL A 16 -0.86 -51.26 -23.16
CA VAL A 16 0.11 -52.04 -23.95
C VAL A 16 0.51 -53.32 -23.23
N TRP A 17 0.74 -53.27 -21.91
CA TRP A 17 1.07 -54.44 -21.09
C TRP A 17 -0.05 -55.47 -21.08
N MET A 18 -1.30 -55.01 -20.92
CA MET A 18 -2.49 -55.85 -20.95
C MET A 18 -2.67 -56.51 -22.31
N LEU A 19 -2.48 -55.74 -23.39
CA LEU A 19 -2.57 -56.23 -24.77
C LEU A 19 -1.50 -57.30 -25.05
N PHE A 20 -0.24 -57.03 -24.69
CA PHE A 20 0.88 -57.94 -24.89
C PHE A 20 0.66 -59.28 -24.17
N ASN A 21 0.28 -59.27 -22.89
CA ASN A 21 0.03 -60.49 -22.13
C ASN A 21 -1.26 -61.24 -22.52
N THR A 22 -2.18 -60.57 -23.23
CA THR A 22 -3.40 -61.18 -23.78
C THR A 22 -3.13 -61.90 -25.09
N PHE A 23 -2.34 -61.30 -25.99
CA PHE A 23 -2.02 -61.88 -27.30
C PHE A 23 -0.76 -62.76 -27.33
N ALA A 24 0.06 -62.76 -26.27
CA ALA A 24 1.26 -63.59 -26.20
C ALA A 24 0.95 -65.09 -26.04
N PRO A 25 1.69 -65.99 -26.73
CA PRO A 25 1.59 -67.45 -26.54
C PRO A 25 1.90 -67.90 -25.11
N GLU A 26 1.26 -68.96 -24.62
CA GLU A 26 1.32 -69.41 -23.22
C GLU A 26 2.72 -69.58 -22.63
N GLY A 27 3.73 -69.91 -23.46
CA GLY A 27 5.13 -70.03 -23.02
C GLY A 27 5.83 -68.71 -22.65
N TRP A 28 5.30 -67.55 -23.06
CA TRP A 28 5.89 -66.22 -22.81
C TRP A 28 4.98 -65.31 -21.95
N ARG A 29 3.87 -65.84 -21.43
CA ARG A 29 2.93 -65.08 -20.58
C ARG A 29 3.48 -64.96 -19.17
N PHE A 30 4.28 -63.92 -18.94
CA PHE A 30 4.79 -63.57 -17.60
C PHE A 30 3.68 -63.09 -16.66
N ASP A 31 2.59 -62.52 -17.20
CA ASP A 31 1.46 -61.98 -16.44
C ASP A 31 0.12 -62.39 -17.08
N SER A 32 -0.31 -63.63 -16.82
CA SER A 32 -1.44 -64.24 -17.52
C SER A 32 -2.79 -63.60 -17.15
N ALA A 33 -3.66 -63.37 -18.14
CA ALA A 33 -4.98 -62.75 -17.94
C ALA A 33 -5.89 -63.57 -16.98
N VAL A 34 -5.63 -64.88 -16.84
CA VAL A 34 -6.38 -65.79 -15.96
C VAL A 34 -6.16 -65.47 -14.47
N ILE A 35 -4.99 -64.96 -14.11
CA ILE A 35 -4.64 -64.55 -12.72
C ILE A 35 -4.84 -63.04 -12.50
N GLY A 36 -5.51 -62.34 -13.42
CA GLY A 36 -5.89 -60.94 -13.25
C GLY A 36 -4.73 -59.94 -13.25
N PHE A 37 -3.66 -60.20 -14.01
CA PHE A 37 -2.49 -59.31 -14.10
C PHE A 37 -1.82 -59.05 -12.73
N THR A 38 -1.49 -60.12 -12.00
CA THR A 38 -0.90 -60.03 -10.66
C THR A 38 0.42 -59.25 -10.67
N ALA A 39 1.25 -59.39 -11.70
CA ALA A 39 2.53 -58.68 -11.77
C ALA A 39 2.32 -57.16 -11.96
N LEU A 40 1.42 -56.75 -12.85
CA LEU A 40 1.02 -55.36 -13.02
C LEU A 40 0.53 -54.77 -11.68
N THR A 41 -0.32 -55.49 -10.96
CA THR A 41 -0.90 -55.06 -9.68
C THR A 41 0.17 -54.86 -8.60
N LEU A 42 1.14 -55.76 -8.52
CA LEU A 42 2.27 -55.64 -7.60
C LEU A 42 3.12 -54.40 -7.90
N ILE A 43 3.42 -54.16 -9.18
CA ILE A 43 4.20 -52.99 -9.62
C ILE A 43 3.45 -51.68 -9.31
N LEU A 44 2.14 -51.61 -9.57
CA LEU A 44 1.32 -50.43 -9.28
C LEU A 44 1.22 -50.16 -7.77
N SER A 45 1.11 -51.20 -6.96
CA SER A 45 1.09 -51.09 -5.50
C SER A 45 2.41 -50.55 -4.95
N LEU A 46 3.54 -51.01 -5.51
CA LEU A 46 4.86 -50.47 -5.20
C LEU A 46 5.01 -49.01 -5.64
N GLN A 47 4.50 -48.66 -6.82
CA GLN A 47 4.51 -47.29 -7.34
C GLN A 47 3.79 -46.33 -6.39
N ALA A 48 2.61 -46.72 -5.89
CA ALA A 48 1.87 -45.95 -4.91
C ALA A 48 2.64 -45.81 -3.58
N SER A 49 3.28 -46.89 -3.11
CA SER A 49 4.05 -46.90 -1.86
C SER A 49 5.26 -45.95 -1.91
N TYR A 50 5.97 -45.88 -3.04
CA TYR A 50 7.11 -44.96 -3.20
C TYR A 50 6.69 -43.51 -3.48
N ALA A 51 5.49 -43.30 -4.04
CA ALA A 51 4.97 -41.95 -4.25
C ALA A 51 4.68 -41.22 -2.93
N ALA A 52 4.19 -41.93 -1.91
CA ALA A 52 3.85 -41.36 -0.60
C ALA A 52 4.99 -40.54 0.06
N PRO A 53 6.23 -41.06 0.23
CA PRO A 53 7.31 -40.29 0.84
C PRO A 53 7.76 -39.09 -0.02
N MET A 54 7.73 -39.21 -1.35
CA MET A 54 8.04 -38.09 -2.24
C MET A 54 7.01 -36.97 -2.14
N ILE A 55 5.72 -37.34 -2.01
CA ILE A 55 4.64 -36.38 -1.78
C ILE A 55 4.83 -35.68 -0.44
N LEU A 56 5.16 -36.40 0.63
CA LEU A 56 5.43 -35.81 1.95
C LEU A 56 6.61 -34.82 1.91
N LEU A 57 7.71 -35.17 1.24
CA LEU A 57 8.84 -34.25 1.09
C LEU A 57 8.49 -33.03 0.23
N ALA A 58 7.68 -33.20 -0.81
CA ALA A 58 7.20 -32.11 -1.64
C ALA A 58 6.26 -31.17 -0.85
N GLN A 59 5.38 -31.74 -0.03
CA GLN A 59 4.47 -31.03 0.86
C GLN A 59 5.24 -30.22 1.90
N ASN A 60 6.20 -30.81 2.63
CA ASN A 60 7.01 -30.07 3.60
C ASN A 60 7.71 -28.85 2.97
N ARG A 61 8.24 -28.99 1.73
CA ARG A 61 8.86 -27.86 1.01
C ARG A 61 7.87 -26.84 0.47
N GLN A 62 6.60 -27.21 0.31
CA GLN A 62 5.53 -26.27 -0.01
C GLN A 62 5.11 -25.53 1.26
N ASP A 63 4.85 -26.24 2.35
CA ASP A 63 4.48 -25.68 3.66
C ASP A 63 5.54 -24.69 4.18
N ASP A 64 6.83 -25.02 4.05
CA ASP A 64 7.93 -24.12 4.41
C ASP A 64 7.92 -22.83 3.58
N ARG A 65 7.64 -22.94 2.26
CA ARG A 65 7.54 -21.78 1.36
C ARG A 65 6.32 -20.93 1.68
N ASP A 66 5.19 -21.58 1.90
CA ASP A 66 3.92 -20.93 2.23
C ASP A 66 4.07 -20.18 3.56
N ARG A 67 4.71 -20.79 4.56
CA ARG A 67 5.01 -20.13 5.83
C ARG A 67 5.86 -18.88 5.65
N VAL A 68 6.95 -18.94 4.89
CA VAL A 68 7.80 -17.76 4.62
C VAL A 68 7.00 -16.68 3.89
N GLN A 69 6.14 -17.07 2.95
CA GLN A 69 5.28 -16.14 2.22
C GLN A 69 4.27 -15.46 3.16
N PHE A 70 3.61 -16.20 4.05
CA PHE A 70 2.71 -15.66 5.06
C PHE A 70 3.40 -14.69 6.03
N GLU A 71 4.61 -15.02 6.50
CA GLU A 71 5.38 -14.14 7.39
C GLU A 71 5.76 -12.82 6.68
N GLN A 72 6.17 -12.89 5.42
CA GLN A 72 6.46 -11.70 4.61
C GLN A 72 5.23 -10.85 4.36
N ASP A 73 4.09 -11.48 4.03
CA ASP A 73 2.84 -10.76 3.78
C ASP A 73 2.33 -10.08 5.04
N ARG A 74 2.51 -10.69 6.23
CA ARG A 74 2.19 -10.04 7.51
C ARG A 74 3.06 -8.81 7.76
N ILE A 75 4.38 -8.92 7.56
CA ILE A 75 5.30 -7.78 7.73
C ILE A 75 4.96 -6.66 6.73
N ARG A 76 4.62 -7.01 5.49
CA ARG A 76 4.18 -6.03 4.48
C ARG A 76 2.88 -5.35 4.89
N ALA A 77 1.91 -6.11 5.41
CA ALA A 77 0.64 -5.55 5.89
C ALA A 77 0.84 -4.58 7.06
N GLU A 78 1.70 -4.92 8.03
CA GLU A 78 2.06 -4.04 9.15
C GLU A 78 2.72 -2.75 8.65
N ARG A 79 3.67 -2.84 7.71
CA ARG A 79 4.30 -1.65 7.10
C ARG A 79 3.30 -0.79 6.33
N ASN A 80 2.44 -1.40 5.52
CA ASN A 80 1.41 -0.67 4.77
C ASN A 80 0.43 0.06 5.70
N LEU A 81 0.07 -0.54 6.84
CA LEU A 81 -0.77 0.10 7.85
C LEU A 81 -0.05 1.30 8.45
N ALA A 82 1.21 1.15 8.86
CA ALA A 82 2.02 2.24 9.41
C ALA A 82 2.21 3.40 8.41
N ASP A 83 2.48 3.09 7.13
CA ASP A 83 2.61 4.09 6.07
C ASP A 83 1.29 4.83 5.85
N THR A 84 0.16 4.12 5.91
CA THR A 84 -1.17 4.73 5.78
C THR A 84 -1.47 5.66 6.97
N GLU A 85 -1.14 5.24 8.19
CA GLU A 85 -1.27 6.09 9.38
C GLU A 85 -0.36 7.32 9.32
N TYR A 86 0.86 7.17 8.81
CA TYR A 86 1.80 8.27 8.60
C TYR A 86 1.25 9.27 7.59
N LEU A 87 0.83 8.81 6.42
CA LEU A 87 0.22 9.64 5.39
C LEU A 87 -1.04 10.35 5.91
N ALA A 88 -1.89 9.66 6.69
CA ALA A 88 -3.07 10.28 7.28
C ALA A 88 -2.71 11.44 8.24
N ARG A 89 -1.67 11.27 9.08
CA ARG A 89 -1.19 12.34 9.97
C ARG A 89 -0.60 13.52 9.20
N GLU A 90 0.22 13.25 8.18
CA GLU A 90 0.79 14.28 7.31
C GLU A 90 -0.31 15.07 6.57
N ILE A 91 -1.34 14.39 6.06
CA ILE A 91 -2.48 15.05 5.41
C ILE A 91 -3.24 15.96 6.39
N VAL A 92 -3.45 15.52 7.64
CA VAL A 92 -4.11 16.34 8.67
C VAL A 92 -3.26 17.57 9.01
N ALA A 93 -1.95 17.41 9.17
CA ALA A 93 -1.03 18.52 9.42
C ALA A 93 -1.03 19.52 8.25
N LEU A 94 -0.97 19.02 7.01
CA LEU A 94 -1.05 19.85 5.80
C LEU A 94 -2.38 20.61 5.72
N ARG A 95 -3.50 19.96 6.02
CA ARG A 95 -4.83 20.58 6.03
C ARG A 95 -4.91 21.73 7.04
N LEU A 96 -4.37 21.54 8.25
CA LEU A 96 -4.35 22.57 9.28
C LEU A 96 -3.51 23.78 8.83
N ALA A 97 -2.31 23.54 8.31
CA ALA A 97 -1.44 24.59 7.79
C ALA A 97 -2.08 25.37 6.62
N MET A 98 -2.76 24.67 5.70
CA MET A 98 -3.51 25.29 4.61
C MET A 98 -4.70 26.13 5.12
N ASN A 99 -5.42 25.65 6.14
CA ASN A 99 -6.55 26.35 6.72
C ASN A 99 -6.13 27.66 7.41
N ASP A 100 -4.95 27.68 8.04
CA ASP A 100 -4.42 28.89 8.68
C ASP A 100 -3.91 29.92 7.65
N MET A 101 -3.20 29.48 6.59
CA MET A 101 -2.72 30.38 5.53
C MET A 101 -3.83 30.95 4.64
N ALA A 102 -4.88 30.17 4.37
CA ALA A 102 -6.04 30.61 3.60
C ALA A 102 -7.19 31.11 4.51
N SER A 103 -6.87 31.55 5.74
CA SER A 103 -7.93 32.02 6.64
C SER A 103 -8.68 33.17 5.97
N LYS A 104 -10.00 33.04 5.92
CA LYS A 104 -10.95 34.00 5.30
C LYS A 104 -10.69 35.44 5.73
N GLU A 105 -10.10 35.63 6.91
CA GLU A 105 -9.77 36.94 7.45
C GLU A 105 -8.59 37.59 6.73
N PHE A 106 -7.56 36.85 6.33
CA PHE A 106 -6.46 37.37 5.51
C PHE A 106 -6.97 37.82 4.14
N ILE A 107 -7.76 36.96 3.47
CA ILE A 107 -8.36 37.29 2.17
C ILE A 107 -9.30 38.50 2.30
N ARG A 108 -10.07 38.59 3.38
CA ARG A 108 -10.98 39.72 3.63
C ARG A 108 -10.22 41.01 3.92
N GLN A 109 -9.12 40.95 4.67
CA GLN A 109 -8.29 42.12 4.95
C GLN A 109 -7.61 42.62 3.69
N GLU A 110 -7.06 41.72 2.87
CA GLU A 110 -6.41 42.10 1.62
C GLU A 110 -7.40 42.66 0.60
N LEU A 111 -8.59 42.05 0.49
CA LEU A 111 -9.65 42.56 -0.37
C LEU A 111 -10.13 43.96 0.07
N ARG A 112 -10.21 44.22 1.39
CA ARG A 112 -10.55 45.54 1.94
C ARG A 112 -9.44 46.56 1.71
N ALA A 113 -8.18 46.17 1.90
CA ALA A 113 -7.05 47.05 1.65
C ALA A 113 -7.01 47.51 0.19
N LEU A 114 -7.20 46.58 -0.75
CA LEU A 114 -7.30 46.89 -2.18
C LEU A 114 -8.53 47.76 -2.53
N LEU A 115 -9.68 47.53 -1.88
CA LEU A 115 -10.88 48.37 -2.04
C LEU A 115 -10.67 49.80 -1.52
N ASP A 116 -10.07 49.95 -0.34
CA ASP A 116 -9.78 51.26 0.26
C ASP A 116 -8.78 52.06 -0.58
N GLU A 117 -7.80 51.40 -1.18
CA GLU A 117 -6.83 52.02 -2.10
C GLU A 117 -7.52 52.57 -3.36
N LEU A 118 -8.41 51.78 -3.97
CA LEU A 118 -9.22 52.22 -5.11
C LEU A 118 -10.16 53.38 -4.76
N ASP A 119 -10.79 53.37 -3.59
CA ASP A 119 -11.66 54.46 -3.13
C ASP A 119 -10.87 55.73 -2.77
N ALA A 120 -9.65 55.58 -2.25
CA ALA A 120 -8.75 56.69 -1.99
C ALA A 120 -8.26 57.36 -3.29
N GLU A 121 -7.98 56.58 -4.32
CA GLU A 121 -7.64 57.08 -5.66
C GLU A 121 -8.84 57.83 -6.29
N LYS A 122 -10.07 57.43 -5.95
CA LYS A 122 -11.31 58.06 -6.43
C LYS A 122 -11.69 59.36 -5.70
N LYS A 123 -11.12 59.64 -4.52
CA LYS A 123 -11.37 60.88 -3.74
C LYS A 123 -10.14 61.79 -3.63
N PRO A 124 -9.75 62.52 -4.68
CA PRO A 124 -8.81 63.62 -4.55
C PRO A 124 -9.55 64.85 -3.99
N GLY A 125 -9.62 65.03 -2.67
CA GLY A 125 -10.22 66.28 -2.15
C GLY A 125 -10.27 66.55 -0.65
N ALA A 126 -10.11 65.55 0.24
CA ALA A 126 -10.47 65.74 1.66
C ALA A 126 -9.29 65.83 2.67
N ARG A 127 -8.03 65.85 2.24
CA ARG A 127 -6.86 65.81 3.16
C ARG A 127 -6.29 67.18 3.58
N ALA A 128 -6.87 68.30 3.16
CA ALA A 128 -6.31 69.63 3.43
C ALA A 128 -6.73 70.27 4.77
N SER A 129 -7.78 69.80 5.47
CA SER A 129 -8.39 70.58 6.57
C SER A 129 -7.95 70.25 8.00
N THR A 130 -7.20 69.16 8.24
CA THR A 130 -6.95 68.69 9.63
C THR A 130 -5.60 69.14 10.22
N ARG A 131 -4.72 69.77 9.43
CA ARG A 131 -3.35 70.12 9.90
C ARG A 131 -3.24 71.49 10.60
N SER A 132 -4.29 72.30 10.63
CA SER A 132 -4.27 73.69 11.12
C SER A 132 -4.66 73.88 12.60
N THR A 133 -5.29 72.91 13.26
CA THR A 133 -5.85 73.13 14.62
C THR A 133 -4.90 72.77 15.76
N GLN A 134 -3.79 72.06 15.51
CA GLN A 134 -2.93 71.54 16.59
C GLN A 134 -1.72 72.41 16.98
N ARG A 135 -1.51 73.57 16.33
CA ARG A 135 -0.28 74.37 16.50
C ARG A 135 -0.38 75.55 17.49
N THR A 136 -1.52 75.75 18.17
CA THR A 136 -1.77 77.03 18.90
C THR A 136 -1.72 76.95 20.43
N THR A 137 -1.58 75.78 21.07
CA THR A 137 -1.71 75.68 22.55
C THR A 137 -0.44 75.46 23.38
N GLN A 138 0.78 75.53 22.81
CA GLN A 138 2.01 75.51 23.62
C GLN A 138 2.65 76.89 23.70
N ARG A 139 2.37 77.61 24.79
CA ARG A 139 3.04 78.85 25.21
C ARG A 139 3.78 78.58 26.54
N PRO A 140 5.08 78.90 26.69
CA PRO A 140 5.87 78.51 27.86
C PRO A 140 5.72 79.50 29.03
N ALA A 141 5.89 78.98 30.26
CA ALA A 141 5.75 79.68 31.55
C ALA A 141 6.97 80.56 31.92
N PRO A 142 6.82 81.62 32.76
CA PRO A 142 7.93 82.48 33.16
C PRO A 142 8.64 81.94 34.41
N ARG A 143 9.98 82.02 34.42
CA ARG A 143 10.85 81.65 35.55
C ARG A 143 11.14 82.90 36.39
N ALA A 144 10.62 82.95 37.61
CA ALA A 144 10.98 83.95 38.61
C ALA A 144 11.89 83.32 39.68
N THR A 145 13.08 83.88 39.87
CA THR A 145 13.98 83.57 40.98
C THR A 145 13.94 84.71 42.00
N PRO A 146 13.69 84.46 43.30
CA PRO A 146 13.97 85.45 44.33
C PRO A 146 15.37 85.24 44.93
N ARG A 147 15.83 86.32 45.59
CA ARG A 147 17.18 86.69 46.01
C ARG A 147 17.28 86.64 47.55
N SER A 148 18.50 86.44 48.08
CA SER A 148 18.98 86.62 49.49
C SER A 148 18.31 85.74 50.56
N SER A 149 19.00 85.21 51.58
CA SER A 149 20.24 85.61 52.29
C SER A 149 21.01 84.40 52.78
#